data_AF-A0AA42T7Z0-F1
#
_entry.id   AF-A0AA42T7Z0-F1
#
_cell.length_a   1.000
_cell.length_b   1.000
_cell.length_c   1.000
_cell.angle_alpha   90.00
_cell.angle_beta   90.00
_cell.angle_gamma   90.00
#
_symmetry.space_group_name_H-M   'P 1'
#
loop_
_entity.id
_entity.type
_entity.pdbx_description
1 polymer ?
#
loop_
_entity_poly.entity_id
_entity_poly.type
_entity_poly.pdbx_seq_one_letter_code
_entity_poly.pdbx_strand_id
1 'polypeptide(L)'
;MKSRTISRHQQQGATLIVVLILLLLITIIGIIAIRTAITSLNIATNSQIGQLLVQTGDTPTNQFLNVADYKMLNGVDIVIGAAVKEHQTAPGKEYIFCYKPTSNQQMAASMDATVLVPPDANAVWDTKATIDSTQTSRNGFCNLEQDFGSAREAVVTQVAVRIPTDADKSLEAGALLESGGDLSLNSVAQNSKTPVTRVRITTTSILPSYASADLATVQKDCIGGASSVGYINDALDEGVAGTTGKRTVADCLASYGIPVNVQVQEIILRELEPENTSPASAWSP
;
A
#
# COMPACT_ATOMS: atom_id res chain seq x y z
N MET A 1 42.18 -57.69 -67.73
CA MET A 1 41.79 -56.26 -67.68
C MET A 1 40.30 -56.16 -67.40
N LYS A 2 39.87 -55.62 -66.25
CA LYS A 2 38.49 -55.17 -66.07
C LYS A 2 38.48 -54.00 -65.09
N SER A 3 38.57 -52.80 -65.64
CA SER A 3 38.41 -51.55 -64.90
C SER A 3 36.94 -51.39 -64.50
N ARG A 4 36.67 -51.25 -63.20
CA ARG A 4 35.37 -50.82 -62.67
C ARG A 4 35.47 -49.35 -62.31
N THR A 5 34.79 -48.52 -63.08
CA THR A 5 34.55 -47.11 -62.78
C THR A 5 33.53 -47.00 -61.63
N ILE A 6 33.95 -46.35 -60.54
CA ILE A 6 33.08 -46.01 -59.41
C ILE A 6 32.40 -44.67 -59.73
N SER A 7 31.09 -44.69 -59.87
CA SER A 7 30.27 -43.49 -60.06
C SER A 7 30.16 -42.70 -58.75
N ARG A 8 30.63 -41.45 -58.76
CA ARG A 8 30.71 -40.55 -57.61
C ARG A 8 29.73 -39.39 -57.82
N HIS A 9 28.43 -39.63 -57.69
CA HIS A 9 27.40 -38.59 -57.93
C HIS A 9 26.19 -38.60 -56.98
N GLN A 10 26.20 -39.38 -55.89
CA GLN A 10 25.10 -39.41 -54.91
C GLN A 10 25.39 -38.74 -53.56
N GLN A 11 26.59 -38.21 -53.31
CA GLN A 11 26.97 -37.69 -51.99
C GLN A 11 26.82 -36.17 -51.81
N GLN A 12 26.56 -35.39 -52.87
CA GLN A 12 26.50 -33.92 -52.75
C GLN A 12 25.11 -33.38 -52.34
N GLY A 13 24.03 -34.17 -52.49
CA GLY A 13 22.69 -33.76 -52.06
C GLY A 13 22.39 -34.01 -50.58
N ALA A 14 22.96 -35.08 -50.01
CA ALA A 14 22.72 -35.47 -48.62
C ALA A 14 23.36 -34.52 -47.61
N THR A 15 24.52 -33.94 -47.91
CA THR A 15 25.22 -33.01 -47.02
C THR A 15 24.46 -31.68 -46.88
N LEU A 16 23.85 -31.19 -47.96
CA LEU A 16 23.10 -29.93 -47.94
C LEU A 16 21.84 -30.04 -47.08
N ILE A 17 21.12 -31.16 -47.16
CA ILE A 17 19.94 -31.43 -46.33
C ILE A 17 20.32 -31.53 -44.85
N VAL A 18 21.40 -32.25 -44.54
CA VAL A 18 21.87 -32.40 -43.15
C VAL A 18 22.27 -31.07 -42.55
N VAL A 19 23.01 -30.23 -43.28
CA VAL A 19 23.41 -28.89 -42.81
C VAL A 19 22.20 -28.00 -42.59
N LEU A 20 21.20 -28.05 -43.49
CA LEU A 20 20.00 -27.23 -43.38
C LEU A 20 19.14 -27.61 -42.15
N ILE A 21 19.03 -28.91 -41.84
CA ILE A 21 18.35 -29.39 -40.62
C ILE A 21 19.14 -28.97 -39.36
N LEU A 22 20.47 -29.04 -39.41
CA LEU A 22 21.33 -28.69 -38.28
C LEU A 22 21.23 -27.18 -37.96
N LEU A 23 21.24 -26.33 -38.99
CA LEU A 23 21.01 -24.89 -38.85
C LEU A 23 19.61 -24.58 -38.29
N LEU A 24 18.58 -25.32 -38.72
CA LEU A 24 17.21 -25.16 -38.21
C LEU A 24 17.10 -25.54 -36.72
N LEU A 25 17.78 -26.59 -36.28
CA LEU A 25 17.80 -26.97 -34.86
C LEU A 25 18.51 -25.93 -34.00
N ILE A 26 19.64 -25.41 -34.46
CA ILE A 26 20.40 -24.36 -33.75
C ILE A 26 19.56 -23.08 -33.61
N THR A 27 18.81 -22.68 -34.64
CA THR A 27 17.97 -21.47 -34.57
C THR A 27 16.79 -21.65 -33.61
N ILE A 28 16.13 -22.81 -33.59
CA ILE A 28 15.04 -23.10 -32.64
C ILE A 28 15.55 -23.05 -31.19
N ILE A 29 16.67 -23.70 -30.90
CA ILE A 29 17.27 -23.69 -29.55
C ILE A 29 17.68 -22.26 -29.17
N GLY A 30 18.24 -21.50 -30.11
CA GLY A 30 18.60 -20.09 -29.91
C GLY A 30 17.39 -19.21 -29.55
N ILE A 31 16.27 -19.37 -30.25
CA ILE A 31 15.04 -18.59 -29.98
C ILE A 31 14.46 -18.93 -28.61
N ILE A 32 14.45 -20.22 -28.23
CA ILE A 32 13.96 -20.67 -26.92
C ILE A 32 14.85 -20.10 -25.81
N ALA A 33 16.18 -20.18 -25.96
CA ALA A 33 17.13 -19.67 -24.99
C ALA A 33 16.99 -18.14 -24.76
N ILE A 34 16.81 -17.38 -25.84
CA ILE A 34 16.58 -15.92 -25.76
C ILE A 34 15.27 -15.62 -25.05
N ARG A 35 14.17 -16.33 -25.37
CA ARG A 35 12.88 -16.16 -24.69
C ARG A 35 12.98 -16.49 -23.19
N THR A 36 13.67 -17.58 -22.83
CA THR A 36 13.87 -17.95 -21.42
C THR A 36 14.74 -16.94 -20.67
N ALA A 37 15.74 -16.35 -21.33
CA ALA A 37 16.58 -15.31 -20.74
C ALA A 37 15.79 -14.02 -20.48
N ILE A 38 15.01 -13.54 -21.45
CA ILE A 38 14.18 -12.33 -21.30
C ILE A 38 13.11 -12.54 -20.22
N THR A 39 12.46 -13.71 -20.18
CA THR A 39 11.47 -14.02 -19.14
C THR A 39 12.12 -14.12 -17.76
N SER A 40 13.28 -14.76 -17.63
CA SER A 40 14.02 -14.82 -16.35
C SER A 40 14.46 -13.45 -15.85
N LEU A 41 14.89 -12.56 -16.76
CA LEU A 41 15.30 -11.20 -16.44
C LEU A 41 14.12 -10.35 -16.00
N ASN A 42 12.97 -10.46 -16.70
CA ASN A 42 11.75 -9.76 -16.31
C ASN A 42 11.22 -10.24 -14.96
N ILE A 43 11.27 -11.54 -14.67
CA ILE A 43 10.86 -12.09 -13.36
C ILE A 43 11.82 -11.65 -12.26
N ALA A 44 13.13 -11.65 -12.50
CA ALA A 44 14.14 -11.20 -11.53
C ALA A 44 14.04 -9.69 -11.26
N THR A 45 13.87 -8.87 -12.30
CA THR A 45 13.68 -7.41 -12.17
C THR A 45 12.37 -7.09 -11.46
N ASN A 46 11.27 -7.77 -11.79
CA ASN A 46 9.99 -7.61 -11.08
C ASN A 46 10.09 -8.06 -9.61
N SER A 47 10.80 -9.15 -9.32
CA SER A 47 11.04 -9.61 -7.94
C SER A 47 11.96 -8.66 -7.14
N GLN A 48 12.98 -8.07 -7.77
CA GLN A 48 13.86 -7.08 -7.12
C GLN A 48 13.12 -5.77 -6.84
N ILE A 49 12.29 -5.34 -7.78
CA ILE A 49 11.34 -4.23 -7.61
C ILE A 49 10.38 -4.51 -6.46
N GLY A 50 9.79 -5.71 -6.42
CA GLY A 50 8.87 -6.11 -5.36
C GLY A 50 9.52 -6.07 -3.97
N GLN A 51 10.74 -6.57 -3.82
CA GLN A 51 11.47 -6.53 -2.54
C GLN A 51 11.78 -5.10 -2.08
N LEU A 52 12.19 -4.22 -3.01
CA LEU A 52 12.42 -2.82 -2.70
C LEU A 52 11.13 -2.12 -2.26
N LEU A 53 10.03 -2.36 -2.98
CA LEU A 53 8.73 -1.77 -2.69
C LEU A 53 8.15 -2.26 -1.35
N VAL A 54 8.34 -3.54 -1.00
CA VAL A 54 8.00 -4.11 0.31
C VAL A 54 8.81 -3.42 1.41
N GLN A 55 10.12 -3.30 1.25
CA GLN A 55 10.98 -2.65 2.24
C GLN A 55 10.64 -1.17 2.47
N THR A 56 10.35 -0.43 1.39
CA THR A 56 9.96 0.98 1.50
C THR A 56 8.58 1.17 2.10
N GLY A 57 7.64 0.25 1.84
CA GLY A 57 6.28 0.33 2.37
C GLY A 57 6.20 0.02 3.87
N ASP A 58 7.08 -0.85 4.39
CA ASP A 58 7.12 -1.20 5.81
C ASP A 58 7.75 -0.10 6.68
N THR A 59 8.54 0.80 6.09
CA THR A 59 9.27 1.86 6.81
C THR A 59 8.36 2.85 7.54
N PRO A 60 7.34 3.48 6.91
CA PRO A 60 6.43 4.39 7.61
C PRO A 60 5.64 3.67 8.72
N THR A 61 5.22 2.43 8.49
CA THR A 61 4.46 1.68 9.50
C THR A 61 5.31 1.33 10.71
N ASN A 62 6.56 0.92 10.49
CA ASN A 62 7.52 0.67 11.55
C ASN A 62 7.77 1.92 12.42
N GLN A 63 7.78 3.11 11.81
CA GLN A 63 7.93 4.37 12.54
C GLN A 63 6.73 4.67 13.46
N PHE A 64 5.50 4.37 13.02
CA PHE A 64 4.32 4.50 13.89
C PHE A 64 4.32 3.50 15.04
N LEU A 65 4.85 2.29 14.83
CA LEU A 65 4.82 1.22 15.83
C LEU A 65 5.94 1.32 16.86
N ASN A 66 7.15 1.70 16.44
CA ASN A 66 8.35 1.61 17.29
C ASN A 66 8.89 2.95 17.77
N VAL A 67 8.45 4.07 17.20
CA VAL A 67 9.01 5.40 17.53
C VAL A 67 7.96 6.34 18.11
N ALA A 68 6.67 6.04 17.94
CA ALA A 68 5.61 6.93 18.36
C ALA A 68 4.96 6.50 19.68
N ASP A 69 5.00 7.38 20.67
CA ASP A 69 4.25 7.20 21.92
C ASP A 69 2.74 7.30 21.70
N TYR A 70 1.96 6.55 22.49
CA TYR A 70 0.49 6.58 22.46
C TYR A 70 -0.09 8.00 22.49
N LYS A 71 0.46 8.86 23.37
CA LYS A 71 0.04 10.25 23.52
C LYS A 71 0.32 11.11 22.27
N MET A 72 1.39 10.79 21.53
CA MET A 72 1.71 11.46 20.28
C MET A 72 0.79 10.98 19.15
N LEU A 73 0.54 9.67 19.06
CA LEU A 73 -0.36 9.08 18.05
C LEU A 73 -1.81 9.55 18.19
N ASN A 74 -2.29 9.71 19.43
CA ASN A 74 -3.62 10.27 19.72
C ASN A 74 -3.70 11.80 19.62
N GLY A 75 -2.57 12.48 19.44
CA GLY A 75 -2.54 13.92 19.21
C GLY A 75 -3.20 14.26 17.87
N VAL A 76 -4.06 15.28 17.86
CA VAL A 76 -4.68 15.80 16.61
C VAL A 76 -3.67 16.37 15.62
N ASP A 77 -2.46 16.65 16.09
CA ASP A 77 -1.33 17.11 15.27
C ASP A 77 -0.77 15.98 14.38
N ILE A 78 -1.09 14.72 14.71
CA ILE A 78 -0.74 13.55 13.90
C ILE A 78 -1.98 13.06 13.17
N VAL A 79 -1.79 12.58 11.94
CA VAL A 79 -2.85 12.06 11.06
C VAL A 79 -3.74 11.02 11.77
N ILE A 80 -3.14 10.12 12.55
CA ILE A 80 -3.87 9.07 13.27
C ILE A 80 -4.83 9.69 14.28
N GLY A 81 -4.38 10.57 15.18
CA GLY A 81 -5.24 11.22 16.16
C GLY A 81 -6.30 12.12 15.53
N ALA A 82 -5.97 12.80 14.42
CA ALA A 82 -6.94 13.56 13.63
C ALA A 82 -8.04 12.65 13.05
N ALA A 83 -7.65 11.49 12.47
CA ALA A 83 -8.59 10.52 11.92
C ALA A 83 -9.49 9.89 12.99
N VAL A 84 -8.95 9.54 14.16
CA VAL A 84 -9.72 9.02 15.30
C VAL A 84 -10.76 10.03 15.76
N LYS A 85 -10.37 11.31 15.90
CA LYS A 85 -11.28 12.36 16.34
C LYS A 85 -12.39 12.63 15.32
N GLU A 86 -12.04 12.75 14.04
CA GLU A 86 -13.01 12.99 12.98
C GLU A 86 -13.98 11.82 12.81
N HIS A 87 -13.52 10.58 13.01
CA HIS A 87 -14.36 9.40 12.91
C HIS A 87 -15.55 9.43 13.90
N GLN A 88 -15.41 10.10 15.05
CA GLN A 88 -16.50 10.24 16.02
C GLN A 88 -17.67 11.07 15.47
N THR A 89 -17.40 11.99 14.53
CA THR A 89 -18.40 12.89 13.95
C THR A 89 -18.77 12.53 12.51
N ALA A 90 -17.82 12.05 11.71
CA ALA A 90 -17.98 11.69 10.32
C ALA A 90 -17.12 10.46 9.99
N PRO A 91 -17.63 9.25 10.22
CA PRO A 91 -16.89 8.02 9.97
C PRO A 91 -16.66 7.82 8.47
N GLY A 92 -15.59 7.08 8.16
CA GLY A 92 -15.35 6.60 6.81
C GLY A 92 -14.54 7.52 5.89
N LYS A 93 -13.92 8.57 6.41
CA LYS A 93 -12.95 9.36 5.64
C LYS A 93 -11.59 8.66 5.59
N GLU A 94 -10.82 8.95 4.54
CA GLU A 94 -9.44 8.47 4.36
C GLU A 94 -8.47 9.65 4.46
N TYR A 95 -7.47 9.55 5.32
CA TYR A 95 -6.43 10.56 5.46
C TYR A 95 -5.19 10.10 4.70
N ILE A 96 -4.79 10.85 3.68
CA ILE A 96 -3.60 10.54 2.89
C ILE A 96 -2.48 11.52 3.21
N PHE A 97 -1.25 11.04 3.24
CA PHE A 97 -0.07 11.87 3.26
C PHE A 97 1.07 11.22 2.47
N CYS A 98 2.00 12.03 1.98
CA CYS A 98 3.16 11.52 1.28
C CYS A 98 4.32 11.28 2.23
N TYR A 99 4.92 10.09 2.19
CA TYR A 99 6.08 9.77 3.02
C TYR A 99 7.37 10.32 2.40
N LYS A 100 7.90 11.37 3.04
CA LYS A 100 9.12 12.09 2.60
C LYS A 100 10.20 12.05 3.69
N PRO A 101 10.96 10.95 3.84
CA PRO A 101 11.96 10.82 4.90
C PRO A 101 13.15 11.78 4.77
N THR A 102 13.36 12.35 3.57
CA THR A 102 14.38 13.36 3.30
C THR A 102 13.95 14.78 3.67
N SER A 103 12.67 14.96 4.00
CA SER A 103 12.14 16.25 4.45
C SER A 103 12.41 16.44 5.94
N ASN A 104 12.72 17.67 6.36
CA ASN A 104 12.84 18.04 7.78
C ASN A 104 11.46 18.21 8.46
N GLN A 105 10.36 17.90 7.77
CA GLN A 105 9.01 18.00 8.29
C GLN A 105 8.68 16.82 9.22
N GLN A 106 7.82 17.07 10.20
CA GLN A 106 7.31 16.02 11.09
C GLN A 106 6.51 15.00 10.28
N MET A 107 6.92 13.73 10.32
CA MET A 107 6.24 12.65 9.61
C MET A 107 4.79 12.54 10.09
N ALA A 108 3.87 12.42 9.13
CA ALA A 108 2.43 12.26 9.39
C ALA A 108 1.81 13.40 10.21
N ALA A 109 2.32 14.63 10.04
CA ALA A 109 1.64 15.81 10.53
C ALA A 109 0.27 15.93 9.86
N SER A 110 -0.79 16.13 10.64
CA SER A 110 -2.16 16.23 10.13
C SER A 110 -2.36 17.42 9.19
N MET A 111 -1.52 18.45 9.29
CA MET A 111 -1.53 19.63 8.41
C MET A 111 -0.98 19.35 7.01
N ASP A 112 -0.10 18.36 6.88
CA ASP A 112 0.46 17.91 5.60
C ASP A 112 -0.36 16.77 4.99
N ALA A 113 -1.45 16.38 5.63
CA ALA A 113 -2.37 15.38 5.11
C ALA A 113 -3.49 16.00 4.29
N THR A 114 -4.15 15.16 3.50
CA THR A 114 -5.38 15.50 2.78
C THR A 114 -6.44 14.48 3.11
N VAL A 115 -7.66 14.94 3.38
CA VAL A 115 -8.78 14.06 3.68
C VAL A 115 -9.63 13.83 2.45
N LEU A 116 -9.70 12.55 2.07
CA LEU A 116 -10.54 12.03 1.03
C LEU A 116 -11.84 11.51 1.61
N VAL A 117 -12.94 11.88 0.97
CA VAL A 117 -14.27 11.32 1.19
C VAL A 117 -14.49 10.26 0.12
N PRO A 118 -14.71 8.99 0.48
CA PRO A 118 -14.93 7.93 -0.48
C PRO A 118 -16.23 8.17 -1.26
N PRO A 119 -16.32 7.66 -2.50
CA PRO A 119 -17.54 7.74 -3.30
C PRO A 119 -18.66 6.89 -2.66
N ASP A 120 -19.92 7.19 -2.96
CA ASP A 120 -21.07 6.43 -2.44
C ASP A 120 -21.03 4.93 -2.81
N ALA A 121 -21.65 4.08 -1.99
CA ALA A 121 -21.77 2.63 -2.27
C ALA A 121 -22.29 2.33 -3.67
N ASN A 122 -23.32 3.06 -4.10
CA ASN A 122 -23.98 2.85 -5.40
C ASN A 122 -23.25 3.51 -6.58
N ALA A 123 -22.18 4.27 -6.32
CA ALA A 123 -21.39 4.88 -7.38
C ALA A 123 -20.71 3.79 -8.24
N VAL A 124 -20.42 4.11 -9.50
CA VAL A 124 -19.73 3.18 -10.42
C VAL A 124 -18.35 2.82 -9.84
N TRP A 125 -17.83 1.63 -10.14
CA TRP A 125 -16.55 1.14 -9.61
C TRP A 125 -15.38 2.11 -9.84
N ASP A 126 -15.38 2.85 -10.95
CA ASP A 126 -14.35 3.82 -11.37
C ASP A 126 -14.60 5.25 -10.88
N THR A 127 -15.46 5.43 -9.86
CA THR A 127 -15.74 6.76 -9.32
C THR A 127 -14.61 7.21 -8.40
N LYS A 128 -14.07 8.41 -8.65
CA LYS A 128 -13.01 9.01 -7.84
C LYS A 128 -13.52 9.49 -6.49
N ALA A 129 -12.59 9.64 -5.54
CA ALA A 129 -12.89 10.27 -4.26
C ALA A 129 -13.17 11.76 -4.43
N THR A 130 -13.69 12.39 -3.38
CA THR A 130 -13.77 13.85 -3.27
C THR A 130 -12.90 14.33 -2.12
N ILE A 131 -12.46 15.59 -2.13
CA ILE A 131 -11.76 16.18 -0.99
C ILE A 131 -12.81 16.72 -0.03
N ASP A 132 -12.60 16.50 1.26
CA ASP A 132 -13.44 17.11 2.29
C ASP A 132 -13.39 18.64 2.17
N SER A 133 -14.56 19.24 1.96
CA SER A 133 -14.76 20.69 1.78
C SER A 133 -14.26 21.55 2.94
N THR A 134 -14.06 20.95 4.13
CA THR A 134 -13.53 21.63 5.31
C THR A 134 -12.00 21.78 5.29
N GLN A 135 -11.31 21.08 4.38
CA GLN A 135 -9.86 21.13 4.26
C GLN A 135 -9.38 22.24 3.34
N THR A 136 -8.50 23.08 3.89
CA THR A 136 -7.78 24.12 3.15
C THR A 136 -6.41 23.65 2.65
N SER A 137 -5.79 22.68 3.32
CA SER A 137 -4.51 22.08 2.92
C SER A 137 -4.73 20.89 1.97
N ARG A 138 -3.96 20.84 0.87
CA ARG A 138 -4.02 19.78 -0.16
C ARG A 138 -2.65 19.16 -0.42
N ASN A 139 -1.79 19.15 0.60
CA ASN A 139 -0.39 18.75 0.50
C ASN A 139 -0.15 17.25 0.75
N GLY A 140 -1.22 16.47 0.99
CA GLY A 140 -1.12 15.05 1.31
C GLY A 140 -0.85 14.15 0.10
N PHE A 141 -1.06 14.64 -1.13
CA PHE A 141 -0.77 13.87 -2.34
C PHE A 141 0.73 13.80 -2.61
N CYS A 142 1.22 12.62 -2.99
CA CYS A 142 2.59 12.48 -3.48
C CYS A 142 2.78 13.04 -4.90
N ASN A 143 3.87 13.76 -5.10
CA ASN A 143 4.37 14.11 -6.42
C ASN A 143 5.27 12.99 -6.97
N LEU A 144 4.86 12.39 -8.09
CA LEU A 144 5.56 11.28 -8.72
C LEU A 144 6.95 11.64 -9.28
N GLU A 145 7.25 12.93 -9.44
CA GLU A 145 8.50 13.43 -10.00
C GLU A 145 9.47 13.99 -8.95
N GLN A 146 9.02 14.16 -7.70
CA GLN A 146 9.79 14.90 -6.68
C GLN A 146 9.80 14.25 -5.30
N ASP A 147 8.75 13.52 -4.94
CA ASP A 147 8.56 13.03 -3.57
C ASP A 147 9.12 11.62 -3.37
N PHE A 148 10.36 11.45 -3.74
CA PHE A 148 11.04 10.16 -3.62
C PHE A 148 11.44 9.88 -2.17
N GLY A 149 11.24 8.63 -1.75
CA GLY A 149 11.60 8.14 -0.41
C GLY A 149 13.10 8.05 -0.16
N SER A 150 13.95 8.34 -1.15
CA SER A 150 15.41 8.32 -1.00
C SER A 150 16.09 9.20 -2.05
N ALA A 151 17.37 9.50 -1.83
CA ALA A 151 18.22 10.20 -2.79
C ALA A 151 18.45 9.44 -4.12
N ARG A 152 18.04 8.17 -4.21
CA ARG A 152 18.11 7.39 -5.45
C ARG A 152 16.90 7.61 -6.36
N GLU A 153 15.94 8.43 -5.94
CA GLU A 153 14.82 8.91 -6.76
C GLU A 153 14.06 7.80 -7.51
N ALA A 154 13.89 6.66 -6.85
CA ALA A 154 13.31 5.47 -7.46
C ALA A 154 11.85 5.24 -7.04
N VAL A 155 11.58 5.30 -5.73
CA VAL A 155 10.29 4.91 -5.15
C VAL A 155 9.61 6.12 -4.50
N VAL A 156 8.33 6.29 -4.78
CA VAL A 156 7.43 7.22 -4.11
C VAL A 156 6.48 6.41 -3.22
N THR A 157 6.24 6.84 -1.99
CA THR A 157 5.39 6.09 -1.05
C THR A 157 4.27 6.97 -0.53
N GLN A 158 3.03 6.62 -0.90
CA GLN A 158 1.80 7.23 -0.42
C GLN A 158 1.29 6.42 0.76
N VAL A 159 0.96 7.08 1.86
CA VAL A 159 0.37 6.43 3.04
C VAL A 159 -1.05 6.93 3.21
N ALA A 160 -1.98 6.01 3.44
CA ALA A 160 -3.37 6.30 3.75
C ALA A 160 -3.71 5.72 5.13
N VAL A 161 -4.38 6.52 5.95
CA VAL A 161 -4.84 6.16 7.28
C VAL A 161 -6.35 6.24 7.30
N ARG A 162 -6.98 5.17 7.77
CA ARG A 162 -8.42 5.07 7.85
C ARG A 162 -8.80 4.37 9.15
N ILE A 163 -9.91 4.78 9.73
CA ILE A 163 -10.52 4.10 10.87
C ILE A 163 -11.58 3.16 10.33
N PRO A 164 -11.34 1.84 10.34
CA PRO A 164 -12.30 0.88 9.81
C PRO A 164 -13.59 0.89 10.63
N THR A 165 -14.73 0.82 9.95
CA THR A 165 -16.05 0.64 10.59
C THR A 165 -16.54 -0.81 10.56
N ASP A 166 -15.95 -1.63 9.71
CA ASP A 166 -16.22 -3.06 9.68
C ASP A 166 -15.81 -3.74 11.00
N ALA A 167 -16.44 -4.88 11.29
CA ALA A 167 -15.97 -5.75 12.36
C ALA A 167 -14.70 -6.46 11.90
N ASP A 168 -13.65 -6.43 12.72
CA ASP A 168 -12.45 -7.22 12.45
C ASP A 168 -12.78 -8.71 12.57
N LYS A 169 -12.76 -9.43 11.44
CA LYS A 169 -13.08 -10.87 11.37
C LYS A 169 -12.01 -11.74 12.04
N SER A 170 -10.86 -11.18 12.40
CA SER A 170 -9.75 -11.87 13.10
C SER A 170 -9.77 -11.65 14.61
N LEU A 171 -10.55 -10.68 15.10
CA LEU A 171 -10.71 -10.41 16.52
C LEU A 171 -11.85 -11.25 17.09
N GLU A 172 -11.58 -11.97 18.18
CA GLU A 172 -12.60 -12.68 18.96
C GLU A 172 -13.74 -11.72 19.37
N ALA A 173 -14.96 -12.25 19.47
CA ALA A 173 -16.11 -11.49 19.92
C ALA A 173 -15.83 -10.91 21.31
N GLY A 174 -15.72 -9.59 21.39
CA GLY A 174 -15.39 -8.89 22.63
C GLY A 174 -13.93 -8.47 22.78
N ALA A 175 -13.05 -8.72 21.82
CA ALA A 175 -11.67 -8.24 21.87
C ALA A 175 -11.60 -6.71 21.98
N LEU A 176 -12.51 -5.98 21.33
CA LEU A 176 -12.62 -4.52 21.40
C LEU A 176 -13.36 -4.03 22.66
N LEU A 177 -13.88 -4.93 23.49
CA LEU A 177 -14.47 -4.55 24.78
C LEU A 177 -13.35 -4.21 25.76
N GLU A 178 -13.63 -3.24 26.61
CA GLU A 178 -12.73 -2.83 27.68
C GLU A 178 -12.70 -3.90 28.77
N SER A 179 -11.57 -4.57 28.90
CA SER A 179 -11.30 -5.46 30.03
C SER A 179 -11.04 -4.63 31.29
N GLY A 180 -11.88 -4.76 32.32
CA GLY A 180 -11.61 -4.23 33.67
C GLY A 180 -12.61 -3.22 34.25
N GLY A 181 -13.72 -2.92 33.58
CA GLY A 181 -14.75 -2.05 34.16
C GLY A 181 -15.62 -2.79 35.19
N ASP A 182 -15.46 -2.51 36.47
CA ASP A 182 -16.42 -2.92 37.51
C ASP A 182 -17.77 -2.22 37.25
N LEU A 183 -18.75 -2.98 36.77
CA LEU A 183 -20.13 -2.54 36.60
C LEU A 183 -20.86 -2.66 37.94
N SER A 184 -20.39 -1.98 38.97
CA SER A 184 -21.17 -1.80 40.19
C SER A 184 -22.31 -0.81 39.89
N LEU A 185 -23.55 -1.30 40.04
CA LEU A 185 -24.75 -0.48 39.97
C LEU A 185 -24.56 0.71 40.91
N ASN A 186 -24.39 1.92 40.33
CA ASN A 186 -24.59 3.27 40.89
C ASN A 186 -23.54 4.31 40.44
N SER A 187 -22.56 3.98 39.61
CA SER A 187 -21.71 5.00 38.98
C SER A 187 -22.40 5.59 37.74
N VAL A 188 -23.17 6.64 37.95
CA VAL A 188 -23.58 7.59 36.90
C VAL A 188 -22.33 8.06 36.15
N ALA A 189 -22.23 7.71 34.87
CA ALA A 189 -21.44 8.36 33.82
C ALA A 189 -20.10 9.00 34.23
N GLN A 190 -19.00 8.27 34.05
CA GLN A 190 -17.65 8.83 33.89
C GLN A 190 -17.01 8.08 32.71
N ASN A 191 -17.32 8.39 31.44
CA ASN A 191 -16.67 9.41 30.61
C ASN A 191 -15.13 9.50 30.69
N SER A 192 -14.44 8.43 31.09
CA SER A 192 -12.97 8.33 30.99
C SER A 192 -12.56 6.92 30.62
N LYS A 193 -13.16 6.41 29.54
CA LYS A 193 -12.92 5.08 29.01
C LYS A 193 -12.39 5.25 27.60
N THR A 194 -11.06 5.17 27.48
CA THR A 194 -10.35 5.49 26.24
C THR A 194 -10.78 4.50 25.17
N PRO A 195 -11.50 4.94 24.11
CA PRO A 195 -12.08 4.02 23.15
C PRO A 195 -10.95 3.25 22.44
N VAL A 196 -11.01 1.93 22.55
CA VAL A 196 -10.20 1.03 21.74
C VAL A 196 -10.48 1.37 20.28
N THR A 197 -9.52 1.99 19.60
CA THR A 197 -9.71 2.41 18.22
C THR A 197 -8.82 1.61 17.29
N ARG A 198 -9.43 0.91 16.33
CA ARG A 198 -8.72 0.21 15.26
C ARG A 198 -8.34 1.24 14.18
N VAL A 199 -7.09 1.25 13.79
CA VAL A 199 -6.56 2.14 12.75
C VAL A 199 -5.95 1.26 11.67
N ARG A 200 -6.39 1.42 10.43
CA ARG A 200 -5.81 0.77 9.26
C ARG A 200 -4.91 1.75 8.53
N ILE A 201 -3.70 1.30 8.27
CA ILE A 201 -2.66 2.03 7.55
C ILE A 201 -2.42 1.25 6.26
N THR A 202 -2.68 1.91 5.12
CA THR A 202 -2.45 1.37 3.79
C THR A 202 -1.30 2.13 3.17
N THR A 203 -0.18 1.46 2.96
CA THR A 203 1.01 2.03 2.33
C THR A 203 1.11 1.55 0.89
N THR A 204 1.16 2.49 -0.05
CA THR A 204 1.32 2.22 -1.47
C THR A 204 2.69 2.72 -1.92
N SER A 205 3.61 1.80 -2.20
CA SER A 205 4.90 2.10 -2.80
C SER A 205 4.81 2.02 -4.32
N ILE A 206 5.39 3.00 -5.01
CA ILE A 206 5.19 3.27 -6.44
C ILE A 206 6.55 3.45 -7.11
N LEU A 207 6.77 2.84 -8.28
CA LEU A 207 7.93 3.10 -9.15
C LEU A 207 7.51 3.90 -10.40
N PRO A 208 7.54 5.25 -10.36
CA PRO A 208 6.94 6.07 -11.41
C PRO A 208 7.65 5.92 -12.77
N SER A 209 8.94 5.58 -12.78
CA SER A 209 9.77 5.48 -13.99
C SER A 209 9.30 4.47 -15.04
N TYR A 210 8.38 3.57 -14.68
CA TYR A 210 7.79 2.56 -15.57
C TYR A 210 6.48 3.00 -16.21
N ALA A 211 6.02 4.24 -15.96
CA ALA A 211 4.79 4.76 -16.52
C ALA A 211 4.79 4.69 -18.05
N SER A 212 3.74 4.12 -18.62
CA SER A 212 3.52 4.09 -20.07
C SER A 212 3.05 5.43 -20.65
N ALA A 213 2.82 6.43 -19.79
CA ALA A 213 2.33 7.76 -20.12
C ALA A 213 3.09 8.82 -19.31
N ASP A 214 2.86 10.09 -19.63
CA ASP A 214 3.45 11.21 -18.91
C ASP A 214 3.06 11.23 -17.42
N LEU A 215 4.05 11.46 -16.54
CA LEU A 215 3.87 11.37 -15.10
C LEU A 215 2.88 12.40 -14.57
N ALA A 216 2.79 13.60 -15.15
CA ALA A 216 1.79 14.59 -14.75
C ALA A 216 0.36 14.13 -15.08
N THR A 217 0.19 13.38 -16.18
CA THR A 217 -1.09 12.78 -16.54
C THR A 217 -1.48 11.68 -15.56
N VAL A 218 -0.56 10.75 -15.28
CA VAL A 218 -0.77 9.67 -14.31
C VAL A 218 -1.06 10.24 -12.92
N GLN A 219 -0.29 11.23 -12.48
CA GLN A 219 -0.48 11.87 -11.19
C GLN A 219 -1.87 12.50 -11.10
N LYS A 220 -2.27 13.30 -12.10
CA LYS A 220 -3.59 13.92 -12.14
C LYS A 220 -4.73 12.90 -12.13
N ASP A 221 -4.55 11.77 -12.82
CA ASP A 221 -5.59 10.76 -12.97
C ASP A 221 -5.71 9.85 -11.73
N CYS A 222 -4.60 9.29 -11.28
CA CYS A 222 -4.59 8.23 -10.27
C CYS A 222 -4.46 8.74 -8.84
N ILE A 223 -3.56 9.67 -8.58
CA ILE A 223 -3.20 10.11 -7.21
C ILE A 223 -3.96 11.38 -6.86
N GLY A 224 -3.95 12.37 -7.76
CA GLY A 224 -4.47 13.71 -7.53
C GLY A 224 -3.36 14.71 -7.23
N GLY A 225 -3.76 15.84 -6.68
CA GLY A 225 -2.90 16.96 -6.32
C GLY A 225 -3.73 18.13 -5.81
N ALA A 226 -3.15 19.34 -5.80
CA ALA A 226 -3.85 20.53 -5.29
C ALA A 226 -5.15 20.85 -6.04
N SER A 227 -5.25 20.54 -7.33
CA SER A 227 -6.39 20.92 -8.19
C SER A 227 -7.23 19.75 -8.69
N SER A 228 -6.88 18.50 -8.36
CA SER A 228 -7.60 17.31 -8.80
C SER A 228 -7.53 16.21 -7.76
N VAL A 229 -8.55 15.36 -7.71
CA VAL A 229 -8.61 14.24 -6.77
C VAL A 229 -8.40 12.94 -7.54
N GLY A 230 -7.62 12.04 -6.96
CA GLY A 230 -7.44 10.69 -7.45
C GLY A 230 -8.45 9.70 -6.85
N TYR A 231 -8.06 8.43 -6.86
CA TYR A 231 -8.81 7.35 -6.24
C TYR A 231 -8.49 7.23 -4.75
N ILE A 232 -9.31 6.46 -4.03
CA ILE A 232 -9.00 6.06 -2.64
C ILE A 232 -7.86 5.02 -2.62
N ASN A 233 -7.15 4.89 -1.51
CA ASN A 233 -6.13 3.85 -1.34
C ASN A 233 -6.70 2.59 -0.69
N ASP A 234 -7.63 2.73 0.26
CA ASP A 234 -8.28 1.62 0.96
C ASP A 234 -9.70 1.36 0.45
N ALA A 235 -9.88 0.20 -0.20
CA ALA A 235 -11.17 -0.32 -0.65
C ALA A 235 -11.65 -1.55 0.15
N LEU A 236 -11.14 -1.76 1.38
CA LEU A 236 -11.35 -2.99 2.15
C LEU A 236 -12.42 -2.89 3.25
N ASP A 237 -12.81 -1.69 3.66
CA ASP A 237 -13.83 -1.51 4.71
C ASP A 237 -15.23 -1.79 4.16
N GLU A 238 -15.88 -2.81 4.71
CA GLU A 238 -17.25 -3.24 4.37
C GLU A 238 -18.34 -2.44 5.11
N GLY A 239 -17.99 -1.75 6.22
CA GLY A 239 -18.92 -1.01 7.07
C GLY A 239 -19.22 0.41 6.57
N VAL A 240 -18.39 0.95 5.68
CA VAL A 240 -18.66 2.23 5.02
C VAL A 240 -19.19 1.98 3.61
N ALA A 241 -20.43 2.42 3.41
CA ALA A 241 -21.11 2.40 2.13
C ALA A 241 -20.32 3.23 1.09
N GLY A 242 -19.44 2.59 0.32
CA GLY A 242 -18.64 3.33 -0.67
C GLY A 242 -17.24 2.86 -0.94
N THR A 243 -16.63 2.08 -0.05
CA THR A 243 -15.22 1.70 -0.18
C THR A 243 -15.01 0.34 -0.85
N THR A 244 -15.87 -0.65 -0.57
CA THR A 244 -15.69 -2.00 -1.09
C THR A 244 -15.84 -2.11 -2.60
N GLY A 245 -14.82 -2.66 -3.27
CA GLY A 245 -14.86 -2.95 -4.71
C GLY A 245 -14.76 -1.71 -5.61
N LYS A 246 -14.38 -0.55 -5.06
CA LYS A 246 -14.00 0.61 -5.88
C LYS A 246 -12.59 0.47 -6.40
N ARG A 247 -12.32 1.15 -7.51
CA ARG A 247 -10.97 1.29 -8.04
C ARG A 247 -10.10 2.05 -7.06
N THR A 248 -8.92 1.51 -6.78
CA THR A 248 -7.92 2.14 -5.91
C THR A 248 -6.87 2.90 -6.72
N VAL A 249 -6.06 3.72 -6.02
CA VAL A 249 -4.85 4.33 -6.60
C VAL A 249 -3.95 3.26 -7.22
N ALA A 250 -3.77 2.13 -6.54
CA ALA A 250 -2.95 1.02 -7.03
C ALA A 250 -3.49 0.43 -8.34
N ASP A 251 -4.80 0.22 -8.45
CA ASP A 251 -5.43 -0.26 -9.69
C ASP A 251 -5.26 0.71 -10.85
N CYS A 252 -5.36 2.02 -10.55
CA CYS A 252 -5.13 3.05 -11.55
C CYS A 252 -3.67 3.06 -12.03
N LEU A 253 -2.70 3.06 -11.11
CA LEU A 253 -1.27 3.05 -11.45
C LEU A 253 -0.87 1.79 -12.22
N ALA A 254 -1.38 0.62 -11.82
CA ALA A 254 -1.15 -0.64 -12.52
C ALA A 254 -1.65 -0.60 -13.97
N SER A 255 -2.76 0.11 -14.25
CA SER A 255 -3.28 0.28 -15.61
C SER A 255 -2.34 1.08 -16.54
N TYR A 256 -1.47 1.91 -15.97
CA TYR A 256 -0.38 2.62 -16.67
C TYR A 256 0.94 1.84 -16.70
N GLY A 257 0.94 0.57 -16.31
CA GLY A 257 2.13 -0.29 -16.31
C GLY A 257 3.11 0.01 -15.17
N ILE A 258 2.70 0.81 -14.18
CA ILE A 258 3.54 1.21 -13.05
C ILE A 258 3.56 0.07 -12.01
N PRO A 259 4.73 -0.46 -11.64
CA PRO A 259 4.84 -1.39 -10.53
C PRO A 259 4.46 -0.70 -9.22
N VAL A 260 3.50 -1.31 -8.53
CA VAL A 260 3.02 -0.86 -7.23
C VAL A 260 3.02 -2.03 -6.24
N ASN A 261 3.27 -1.73 -4.98
CA ASN A 261 3.09 -2.66 -3.87
C ASN A 261 2.22 -1.99 -2.81
N VAL A 262 1.13 -2.65 -2.44
CA VAL A 262 0.21 -2.17 -1.41
C VAL A 262 0.38 -3.06 -0.19
N GLN A 263 0.67 -2.45 0.96
CA GLN A 263 0.73 -3.10 2.25
C GLN A 263 -0.35 -2.51 3.15
N VAL A 264 -1.15 -3.38 3.76
CA VAL A 264 -2.20 -2.99 4.69
C VAL A 264 -1.82 -3.52 6.06
N GLN A 265 -1.79 -2.62 7.05
CA GLN A 265 -1.54 -2.97 8.43
C GLN A 265 -2.60 -2.35 9.32
N GLU A 266 -3.14 -3.15 10.24
CA GLU A 266 -4.09 -2.67 11.23
C GLU A 266 -3.42 -2.64 12.60
N ILE A 267 -3.62 -1.54 13.33
CA ILE A 267 -3.14 -1.34 14.67
C ILE A 267 -4.31 -1.04 15.59
N ILE A 268 -4.21 -1.45 16.85
CA ILE A 268 -5.21 -1.18 17.87
C ILE A 268 -4.61 -0.20 18.87
N LEU A 269 -5.19 1.00 18.94
CA LEU A 269 -4.79 2.01 19.91
C LEU A 269 -5.48 1.74 21.23
N ARG A 270 -4.68 1.44 22.26
CA ARG A 270 -5.11 1.30 23.66
C ARG A 270 -4.13 1.96 24.59
N GLU A 271 -4.67 2.63 25.60
CA GLU A 271 -3.91 3.00 26.77
C GLU A 271 -3.85 1.77 27.68
N LEU A 272 -2.66 1.24 27.91
CA LEU A 272 -2.45 0.21 28.92
C LEU A 272 -2.33 0.93 30.25
N GLU A 273 -3.37 0.85 31.08
CA GLU A 273 -3.28 1.28 32.45
C GLU A 273 -2.22 0.41 33.14
N PRO A 274 -1.22 0.99 33.84
CA PRO A 274 -0.25 0.19 34.56
C PRO A 274 -1.00 -0.64 35.59
N GLU A 275 -0.77 -1.96 35.57
CA GLU A 275 -1.31 -2.86 36.59
C GLU A 275 -0.81 -2.37 37.95
N ASN A 276 -1.69 -1.68 38.68
CA ASN A 276 -1.39 -1.29 40.04
C ASN A 276 -1.47 -2.58 40.86
N THR A 277 -0.33 -3.27 41.01
CA THR A 277 -0.20 -4.35 41.98
C THR A 277 -0.57 -3.76 43.33
N SER A 278 -1.81 -3.99 43.76
CA SER A 278 -2.30 -3.54 45.05
C SER A 278 -1.30 -4.03 46.10
N PRO A 279 -0.71 -3.15 46.92
CA PRO A 279 0.14 -3.62 47.99
C PRO A 279 -0.75 -4.45 48.92
N ALA A 280 -0.51 -5.76 48.91
CA ALA A 280 -1.04 -6.68 49.90
C ALA A 280 -0.37 -6.40 51.26
N SER A 281 -0.72 -5.27 51.87
CA SER A 281 -0.48 -4.95 53.27
C SER A 281 -1.48 -3.84 53.63
N ALA A 282 -2.38 -3.97 54.60
CA ALA A 282 -2.28 -4.66 55.85
C ALA A 282 -3.66 -5.17 56.29
N TRP A 283 -3.82 -6.49 56.35
CA TRP A 283 -4.63 -7.10 57.40
C TRP A 283 -3.65 -7.79 58.33
N SER A 284 -3.59 -7.31 59.56
CA SER A 284 -2.99 -8.03 60.68
C SER A 284 -3.86 -7.73 61.91
N PRO A 285 -4.00 -8.73 62.79
CA PRO A 285 -5.24 -9.06 63.52
C PRO A 285 -5.64 -8.09 64.63
#